data_AF-A0A6N7XGN8-F1
#
_entry.id   AF-A0A6N7XGN8-F1
#
_cell.length_a   1.000
_cell.length_b   1.000
_cell.length_c   1.000
_cell.angle_alpha   90.00
_cell.angle_beta   90.00
_cell.angle_gamma   90.00
#
_symmetry.space_group_name_H-M   'P 1'
#
loop_
_entity.id
_entity.type
_entity.pdbx_description
1 polymer ?
#
loop_
_entity_poly.entity_id
_entity_poly.type
_entity_poly.pdbx_seq_one_letter_code
_entity_poly.pdbx_strand_id
1 'polypeptide(L)'
;MKKKKLSLVTQYSLQAVIIFGILALYIASRENFGFKQYEPIISKLYYLGLIAYAVIGLLRKNEKTDESAERILGKVNHICINITTIGLFILIILVASPMFKEIEISRDTIGLFTLILLLIITGIKPILFQYYDRKGPEDDYLKD
;
A
#
# COMPACT_ATOMS: atom_id res chain seq x y z
N MET A 1 -7.16 -6.89 -31.69
CA MET A 1 -6.20 -6.19 -30.80
C MET A 1 -5.68 -7.15 -29.74
N LYS A 2 -4.39 -7.54 -29.76
CA LYS A 2 -3.77 -8.27 -28.64
C LYS A 2 -3.78 -7.35 -27.42
N LYS A 3 -4.52 -7.70 -26.36
CA LYS A 3 -4.42 -7.01 -25.06
C LYS A 3 -2.99 -7.19 -24.56
N LYS A 4 -2.20 -6.11 -24.58
CA LYS A 4 -0.84 -6.08 -24.01
C LYS A 4 -1.00 -6.35 -22.50
N LYS A 5 -0.57 -7.52 -22.03
CA LYS A 5 -0.56 -7.83 -20.59
C LYS A 5 0.43 -6.89 -19.90
N LEU A 6 0.00 -6.30 -18.79
CA LEU A 6 0.84 -5.44 -17.95
C LEU A 6 1.66 -6.33 -17.03
N SER A 7 2.97 -6.12 -16.96
CA SER A 7 3.86 -6.88 -16.08
C SER A 7 3.51 -6.64 -14.60
N LEU A 8 3.79 -7.63 -13.76
CA LEU A 8 3.58 -7.57 -12.31
C LEU A 8 4.21 -6.33 -11.65
N VAL A 9 5.44 -5.97 -12.06
CA VAL A 9 6.14 -4.76 -11.57
C VAL A 9 5.29 -3.50 -11.84
N THR A 10 4.75 -3.36 -13.05
CA THR A 10 3.93 -2.20 -13.40
C THR A 10 2.60 -2.19 -12.65
N GLN A 11 2.03 -3.37 -12.35
CA GLN A 11 0.80 -3.46 -11.57
C GLN A 11 1.00 -2.99 -10.12
N TYR A 12 2.04 -3.49 -9.44
CA TYR A 12 2.35 -3.07 -8.07
C TYR A 12 2.79 -1.61 -8.00
N SER A 13 3.54 -1.14 -8.99
CA SER A 13 3.94 0.28 -9.08
C SER A 13 2.72 1.18 -9.25
N LEU A 14 1.74 0.78 -10.08
CA LEU A 14 0.50 1.53 -10.26
C LEU A 14 -0.31 1.61 -8.96
N GLN A 15 -0.40 0.49 -8.21
CA GLN A 15 -1.06 0.47 -6.90
C GLN A 15 -0.37 1.41 -5.90
N ALA A 16 0.96 1.41 -5.85
CA ALA A 16 1.74 2.30 -5.00
C ALA A 16 1.49 3.79 -5.34
N VAL A 17 1.47 4.13 -6.63
CA VAL A 17 1.19 5.50 -7.10
C VAL A 17 -0.23 5.95 -6.71
N ILE A 18 -1.22 5.07 -6.81
CA ILE A 18 -2.60 5.37 -6.42
C ILE A 18 -2.68 5.65 -4.91
N ILE A 19 -2.04 4.81 -4.09
CA ILE A 19 -2.04 5.01 -2.64
C ILE A 19 -1.29 6.27 -2.24
N PHE A 20 -0.19 6.58 -2.91
CA PHE A 20 0.51 7.86 -2.73
C PHE A 20 -0.39 9.05 -3.08
N GLY A 21 -1.15 8.97 -4.18
CA GLY A 21 -2.13 9.98 -4.56
C GLY A 21 -3.25 10.15 -3.52
N ILE A 22 -3.77 9.04 -2.96
CA ILE A 22 -4.77 9.06 -1.89
C ILE A 22 -4.20 9.76 -0.64
N LEU A 23 -2.96 9.44 -0.25
CA LEU A 23 -2.30 10.07 0.89
C LEU A 23 -2.09 11.58 0.66
N ALA A 24 -1.60 11.97 -0.52
CA ALA A 24 -1.41 13.38 -0.87
C ALA A 24 -2.73 14.16 -0.83
N LEU A 25 -3.84 13.58 -1.34
CA LEU A 25 -5.17 14.18 -1.28
C LEU A 25 -5.69 14.27 0.17
N TYR A 26 -5.45 13.26 1.00
CA TYR A 26 -5.82 13.27 2.41
C TYR A 26 -5.12 14.41 3.16
N ILE A 27 -3.80 14.55 2.99
CA ILE A 27 -3.01 15.64 3.58
C ILE A 27 -3.49 17.00 3.06
N ALA A 28 -3.67 17.14 1.74
CA ALA A 28 -4.13 18.38 1.12
C ALA A 28 -5.54 18.81 1.56
N SER A 29 -6.41 17.87 1.92
CA SER A 29 -7.75 18.16 2.46
C SER A 29 -7.72 18.66 3.92
N ARG A 30 -6.69 18.27 4.67
CA ARG A 30 -6.61 18.46 6.13
C ARG A 30 -5.78 19.67 6.53
N GLU A 31 -4.66 19.89 5.85
CA GLU A 31 -3.81 21.02 6.17
C GLU A 31 -4.38 22.32 5.62
N ASN A 32 -4.15 23.41 6.36
CA ASN A 32 -4.52 24.79 6.03
C ASN A 32 -3.74 25.34 4.81
N PHE A 33 -3.44 24.51 3.80
CA PHE A 33 -2.70 24.84 2.56
C PHE A 33 -3.41 25.85 1.65
N GLY A 34 -4.42 26.58 2.13
CA GLY A 34 -5.19 27.52 1.33
C GLY A 34 -6.23 26.88 0.40
N PHE A 35 -6.38 25.55 0.43
CA PHE A 35 -7.30 24.82 -0.45
C PHE A 35 -8.66 24.50 0.18
N LYS A 36 -9.04 25.12 1.31
CA LYS A 36 -10.34 24.91 1.98
C LYS A 36 -11.54 25.07 1.03
N GLN A 37 -11.47 26.03 0.10
CA GLN A 37 -12.52 26.23 -0.90
C GLN A 37 -12.71 25.05 -1.87
N TYR A 38 -11.70 24.17 -1.98
CA TYR A 38 -11.71 22.99 -2.83
C TYR A 38 -11.89 21.69 -2.05
N GLU A 39 -12.08 21.74 -0.73
CA GLU A 39 -12.37 20.57 0.11
C GLU A 39 -13.42 19.62 -0.50
N PRO A 40 -14.59 20.08 -1.02
CA PRO A 40 -15.56 19.18 -1.63
C PRO A 40 -15.06 18.51 -2.92
N ILE A 41 -14.18 19.16 -3.68
CA ILE A 41 -13.57 18.59 -4.90
C ILE A 41 -12.49 17.57 -4.51
N ILE A 42 -11.63 17.93 -3.56
CA ILE A 42 -10.55 17.06 -3.05
C ILE A 42 -11.16 15.78 -2.45
N SER A 43 -12.25 15.90 -1.69
CA SER A 43 -12.96 14.76 -1.10
C SER A 43 -13.52 13.82 -2.17
N LYS A 44 -14.11 14.35 -3.26
CA LYS A 44 -14.57 13.53 -4.39
C LYS A 44 -13.43 12.81 -5.08
N LEU A 45 -12.29 13.48 -5.29
CA LEU A 45 -11.09 12.87 -5.87
C LEU A 45 -10.52 11.76 -4.97
N TYR A 46 -10.55 11.96 -3.65
CA TYR A 46 -10.14 10.96 -2.67
C TYR A 46 -10.99 9.68 -2.78
N TYR A 47 -12.32 9.81 -2.81
CA TYR A 47 -13.22 8.67 -2.99
C TYR A 47 -13.05 8.00 -4.36
N LEU A 48 -12.82 8.77 -5.43
CA LEU A 48 -12.48 8.23 -6.75
C LEU A 48 -11.19 7.41 -6.73
N GLY A 49 -10.17 7.88 -6.01
CA GLY A 49 -8.92 7.15 -5.81
C GLY A 49 -9.13 5.81 -5.10
N LEU A 50 -9.95 5.78 -4.04
CA LEU A 50 -10.30 4.54 -3.34
C LEU A 50 -11.06 3.55 -4.23
N ILE A 51 -12.03 4.04 -5.02
CA ILE A 51 -12.77 3.19 -5.97
C ILE A 51 -11.82 2.64 -7.03
N ALA A 52 -10.92 3.47 -7.58
CA ALA A 52 -9.93 3.03 -8.55
C ALA A 52 -9.00 1.95 -7.97
N TYR A 53 -8.57 2.12 -6.73
CA TYR A 53 -7.78 1.10 -6.02
C TYR A 53 -8.53 -0.22 -5.90
N ALA A 54 -9.78 -0.20 -5.45
CA ALA A 54 -10.62 -1.39 -5.33
C ALA A 54 -10.86 -2.08 -6.68
N VAL A 55 -11.16 -1.30 -7.73
CA VAL A 55 -11.34 -1.79 -9.10
C VAL A 55 -10.07 -2.48 -9.62
N ILE A 56 -8.90 -1.87 -9.42
CA ILE A 56 -7.63 -2.44 -9.86
C ILE A 56 -7.29 -3.71 -9.07
N GLY A 57 -7.60 -3.75 -7.78
CA GLY A 57 -7.39 -4.92 -6.93
C GLY A 57 -8.34 -6.09 -7.24
N LEU A 58 -9.60 -5.83 -7.61
CA LEU A 58 -10.63 -6.86 -7.80
C LEU A 58 -10.79 -7.33 -9.26
N LEU A 59 -10.65 -6.44 -10.24
CA LEU A 59 -11.04 -6.74 -11.63
C LEU A 59 -9.88 -7.19 -12.53
N ARG A 60 -8.62 -7.02 -12.12
CA ARG A 60 -7.50 -7.47 -12.95
C ARG A 60 -7.19 -8.94 -12.66
N LYS A 61 -7.46 -9.78 -13.66
CA LYS A 61 -6.85 -11.11 -13.78
C LYS A 61 -5.34 -10.93 -13.63
N ASN A 62 -4.80 -11.33 -12.48
CA ASN A 62 -3.37 -11.44 -12.27
C ASN A 62 -2.78 -12.19 -13.46
N GLU A 63 -1.65 -11.71 -13.95
CA GLU A 63 -0.87 -12.47 -14.92
C GLU A 63 -0.70 -13.89 -14.38
N LYS A 64 -0.77 -14.92 -15.23
CA LYS A 64 -0.40 -16.27 -14.79
C LYS A 64 1.05 -16.13 -14.31
N THR A 65 1.22 -16.16 -13.00
CA THR A 65 2.52 -16.12 -12.35
C THR A 65 3.23 -17.40 -12.77
N ASP A 66 4.32 -17.27 -13.51
CA ASP A 66 5.25 -18.39 -13.66
C ASP A 66 5.79 -18.76 -12.28
N GLU A 67 6.24 -20.01 -12.12
CA GLU A 67 6.62 -20.59 -10.83
C GLU A 67 7.70 -19.76 -10.09
N SER A 68 8.60 -19.10 -10.85
CA SER A 68 9.60 -18.18 -10.29
C SER A 68 8.97 -16.92 -9.69
N ALA A 69 8.01 -16.31 -10.38
CA ALA A 69 7.29 -15.13 -9.92
C ALA A 69 6.45 -15.45 -8.69
N GLU A 70 5.87 -16.65 -8.62
CA GLU A 70 5.11 -17.12 -7.45
C GLU A 70 6.02 -17.30 -6.22
N ARG A 71 7.21 -17.91 -6.38
CA ARG A 71 8.19 -18.02 -5.29
C ARG A 71 8.67 -16.65 -4.78
N ILE A 72 8.99 -15.73 -5.70
CA ILE A 72 9.40 -14.37 -5.34
C ILE A 72 8.24 -13.65 -4.61
N LEU A 73 7.02 -13.73 -5.14
CA LEU A 73 5.84 -13.14 -4.50
C LEU A 73 5.56 -13.73 -3.12
N GLY A 74 5.82 -15.02 -2.91
CA GLY A 74 5.75 -15.66 -1.61
C GLY A 74 6.68 -14.99 -0.60
N LYS A 75 7.97 -14.81 -0.94
CA LYS A 75 8.95 -14.12 -0.09
C LYS A 75 8.53 -12.67 0.18
N VAL A 76 8.16 -11.93 -0.87
CA VAL A 76 7.72 -10.52 -0.76
C VAL A 76 6.47 -10.39 0.12
N ASN A 77 5.48 -11.26 -0.06
CA ASN A 77 4.26 -11.24 0.73
C ASN A 77 4.53 -11.58 2.19
N HIS A 78 5.41 -12.54 2.48
CA HIS A 78 5.79 -12.86 3.86
C HIS A 78 6.40 -11.64 4.58
N ILE A 79 7.28 -10.91 3.91
CA ILE A 79 7.85 -9.65 4.44
C ILE A 79 6.74 -8.61 4.65
N CYS A 80 5.85 -8.44 3.67
CA CYS A 80 4.72 -7.50 3.78
C CYS A 80 3.79 -7.85 4.95
N ILE A 81 3.50 -9.14 5.17
CA ILE A 81 2.68 -9.63 6.29
C ILE A 81 3.36 -9.30 7.62
N ASN A 82 4.66 -9.55 7.77
CA ASN A 82 5.38 -9.22 9.01
C ASN A 82 5.32 -7.73 9.33
N ILE A 83 5.54 -6.87 8.34
CA ILE A 83 5.43 -5.41 8.49
C ILE A 83 4.00 -5.02 8.86
N THR A 84 3.00 -5.63 8.22
CA THR A 84 1.57 -5.39 8.51
C THR A 84 1.24 -5.76 9.94
N THR A 85 1.70 -6.92 10.42
CA THR A 85 1.46 -7.40 11.79
C THR A 85 2.07 -6.44 12.82
N ILE A 86 3.31 -5.99 12.61
CA ILE A 86 3.96 -4.99 13.48
C ILE A 86 3.15 -3.68 13.49
N GLY A 87 2.75 -3.21 12.31
CA GLY A 87 1.94 -1.99 12.18
C GLY A 87 0.58 -2.08 12.86
N LEU A 88 -0.10 -3.22 12.75
CA LEU A 88 -1.36 -3.49 13.43
C LEU A 88 -1.17 -3.52 14.95
N PHE A 89 -0.07 -4.09 15.45
CA PHE A 89 0.23 -4.09 16.88
C PHE A 89 0.40 -2.67 17.42
N ILE A 90 1.12 -1.81 16.69
CA ILE A 90 1.25 -0.37 17.01
C ILE A 90 -0.12 0.31 16.99
N LEU A 91 -0.96 0.05 15.98
CA LEU A 91 -2.32 0.59 15.91
C LEU A 91 -3.19 0.18 17.09
N ILE A 92 -3.11 -1.08 17.54
CA ILE A 92 -3.85 -1.56 18.71
C ILE A 92 -3.44 -0.78 19.95
N ILE A 93 -2.14 -0.55 20.15
CA ILE A 93 -1.63 0.25 21.28
C ILE A 93 -2.16 1.68 21.21
N LEU A 94 -2.14 2.31 20.03
CA LEU A 94 -2.64 3.67 19.84
C LEU A 94 -4.15 3.78 20.09
N VAL A 95 -4.93 2.80 19.61
CA VAL A 95 -6.39 2.75 19.83
C VAL A 95 -6.75 2.44 21.28
N ALA A 96 -5.93 1.65 21.98
CA ALA A 96 -6.12 1.33 23.40
C ALA A 96 -5.58 2.43 24.33
N SER A 97 -4.74 3.34 23.83
CA SER A 97 -4.13 4.45 24.59
C SER A 97 -5.13 5.29 25.41
N PRO A 98 -6.34 5.62 24.92
CA PRO A 98 -7.34 6.35 25.70
C PRO A 98 -7.80 5.61 26.97
N MET A 99 -7.65 4.28 27.05
CA MET A 99 -7.95 3.52 28.27
C MET A 99 -7.01 3.87 29.43
N PHE A 100 -5.82 4.39 29.13
CA PHE A 100 -4.80 4.77 30.11
C PHE A 100 -4.91 6.24 30.56
N LYS A 101 -6.01 6.94 30.20
CA LYS A 101 -6.43 8.29 30.65
C LYS A 101 -5.46 9.47 30.41
N GLU A 102 -4.28 9.25 29.82
CA GLU A 102 -3.27 10.31 29.67
C GLU A 102 -3.11 10.84 28.23
N ILE A 103 -3.67 10.17 27.21
CA ILE A 103 -3.48 10.54 25.80
C ILE A 103 -4.80 10.41 25.03
N GLU A 104 -5.31 11.54 24.52
CA GLU A 104 -6.47 11.57 23.63
C GLU A 104 -5.99 11.55 22.17
N ILE A 105 -6.02 10.36 21.55
CA ILE A 105 -5.68 10.20 20.13
C ILE A 105 -6.92 10.42 19.28
N SER A 106 -6.86 11.43 18.38
CA SER A 106 -7.96 11.70 17.45
C SER A 106 -8.14 10.56 16.43
N ARG A 107 -9.39 10.34 16.00
CA ARG A 107 -9.73 9.38 14.94
C ARG A 107 -8.93 9.64 13.66
N ASP A 108 -8.64 10.90 13.37
CA ASP A 108 -7.93 11.27 12.15
C ASP A 108 -6.43 10.94 12.21
N THR A 109 -5.84 10.95 13.40
CA THR A 109 -4.47 10.49 13.65
C THR A 109 -4.36 8.99 13.36
N ILE A 110 -5.35 8.20 13.78
CA ILE A 110 -5.43 6.76 13.50
C ILE A 110 -5.60 6.52 11.99
N GLY A 111 -6.44 7.31 11.32
CA GLY A 111 -6.61 7.27 9.87
C GLY A 111 -5.31 7.57 9.11
N LEU A 112 -4.58 8.60 9.53
CA LEU A 112 -3.28 8.95 8.94
C LEU A 112 -2.25 7.83 9.12
N PHE A 113 -2.14 7.28 10.33
CA PHE A 113 -1.24 6.15 10.61
C PHE A 113 -1.56 4.94 9.73
N THR A 114 -2.84 4.64 9.54
CA THR A 114 -3.31 3.55 8.68
C THR A 114 -2.92 3.79 7.22
N LEU A 115 -3.10 5.01 6.71
CA LEU A 115 -2.71 5.37 5.34
C LEU A 115 -1.19 5.31 5.14
N ILE A 116 -0.40 5.75 6.12
CA ILE A 116 1.06 5.64 6.08
C ILE A 116 1.49 4.16 6.04
N LEU A 117 0.90 3.31 6.88
CA LEU A 117 1.19 1.87 6.87
C LEU A 117 0.87 1.25 5.49
N LEU A 118 -0.28 1.64 4.91
CA LEU A 118 -0.69 1.20 3.58
C LEU A 118 0.32 1.64 2.50
N LEU A 119 0.81 2.88 2.58
CA LEU A 119 1.83 3.41 1.66
C LEU A 119 3.13 2.62 1.77
N ILE A 120 3.60 2.34 2.99
CA ILE A 120 4.82 1.57 3.24
C ILE A 120 4.69 0.19 2.59
N ILE A 121 3.60 -0.54 2.86
CA ILE A 121 3.41 -1.90 2.34
C ILE A 121 3.33 -1.89 0.80
N THR A 122 2.55 -0.99 0.24
CA THR A 122 2.33 -0.94 -1.21
C THR A 122 3.50 -0.35 -1.99
N GLY A 123 4.30 0.52 -1.39
CA GLY A 123 5.55 1.03 -1.97
C GLY A 123 6.70 0.03 -1.87
N ILE A 124 6.82 -0.72 -0.77
CA ILE A 124 7.89 -1.72 -0.59
C ILE A 124 7.67 -2.93 -1.49
N LYS A 125 6.41 -3.35 -1.71
CA LYS A 125 6.07 -4.52 -2.53
C LYS A 125 6.69 -4.52 -3.94
N PRO A 126 6.54 -3.47 -4.79
CA PRO A 126 7.18 -3.43 -6.10
C PRO A 126 8.72 -3.39 -6.01
N ILE A 127 9.27 -2.70 -5.01
CA ILE A 127 10.73 -2.61 -4.81
C ILE A 127 11.31 -3.98 -4.49
N LEU A 128 10.72 -4.71 -3.52
CA LEU A 128 11.15 -6.05 -3.15
C LEU A 128 10.97 -7.03 -4.31
N PHE A 129 9.82 -6.96 -5.01
CA PHE A 129 9.59 -7.82 -6.17
C PHE A 129 10.67 -7.61 -7.23
N GLN A 130 10.97 -6.36 -7.59
CA GLN A 130 12.02 -6.05 -8.56
C GLN A 130 13.43 -6.43 -8.08
N TYR A 131 13.70 -6.30 -6.77
CA TYR A 131 14.97 -6.70 -6.18
C TYR A 131 15.22 -8.21 -6.30
N TYR A 132 14.23 -9.02 -5.90
CA TYR A 132 14.33 -10.48 -5.96
C TYR A 132 14.24 -11.01 -7.40
N ASP A 133 13.48 -10.36 -8.28
CA ASP A 133 13.42 -10.68 -9.71
C ASP A 133 14.79 -10.47 -10.39
N ARG A 134 15.51 -9.39 -10.03
CA ARG A 134 16.87 -9.11 -10.54
C ARG A 134 17.95 -10.03 -9.99
N LYS A 135 17.79 -10.54 -8.76
CA LYS A 135 18.74 -11.51 -8.18
C LYS A 135 18.61 -12.91 -8.77
N GLY A 136 17.49 -13.21 -9.42
CA GLY A 136 17.18 -14.54 -9.91
C GLY A 136 16.93 -15.53 -8.75
N PRO A 137 16.39 -16.72 -9.05
CA PRO A 137 16.22 -17.80 -8.08
C PRO A 137 17.55 -18.45 -7.65
N GLU A 138 18.70 -18.02 -8.19
CA GLU A 138 20.00 -18.68 -7.99
C GLU A 138 20.61 -18.48 -6.60
N ASP A 139 20.23 -17.43 -5.87
CA ASP A 139 20.72 -17.18 -4.50
C ASP A 139 20.23 -18.23 -3.47
N ASP A 140 19.30 -19.14 -3.84
CA ASP A 140 18.85 -20.26 -2.99
C ASP A 140 19.66 -21.57 -3.22
N TYR A 141 20.45 -21.71 -4.30
CA TYR A 141 21.25 -22.93 -4.54
C TYR A 141 22.58 -22.99 -3.77
N LEU A 142 22.90 -21.97 -2.97
CA LEU A 142 24.13 -21.89 -2.19
C LEU A 142 23.91 -22.02 -0.67
N LYS A 143 22.71 -22.46 -0.25
CA LYS A 143 22.36 -22.63 1.18
C LYS A 143 21.83 -24.01 1.56
N ASP A 144 22.02 -25.01 0.69
CA ASP A 144 21.83 -26.43 1.03
C ASP A 144 23.20 -27.12 1.18
#